data_AF-A0A6A4GWQ9-F1
#
_entry.id   AF-A0A6A4GWQ9-F1
#
_cell.length_a   1.000
_cell.length_b   1.000
_cell.length_c   1.000
_cell.angle_alpha   90.00
_cell.angle_beta   90.00
_cell.angle_gamma   90.00
#
_symmetry.space_group_name_H-M   'P 1'
#
loop_
_entity.id
_entity.type
_entity.pdbx_description
1 polymer ?
#
loop_
_entity_poly.entity_id
_entity_poly.type
_entity_poly.pdbx_seq_one_letter_code
_entity_poly.pdbx_strand_id
1 'polypeptide(L)'
;QLFNFLSQLSNAPAHCTFVSDGKDRPAIKRGIKVIHGEPLLYQKSKELVKAFGFDIHNAKGDAEAKLVVMNQLGIVDAILTRDSNVFPLGAQCVLRVVP
;
A
#
# COMPACT_ATOMS: atom_id res chain seq x y z
N GLN A 1 -10.01 3.00 13.30
CA GLN A 1 -8.68 3.49 12.83
C GLN A 1 -8.66 3.69 11.32
N LEU A 2 -8.85 2.64 10.49
CA LEU A 2 -8.85 2.79 9.02
C LEU A 2 -9.89 3.80 8.50
N PHE A 3 -11.15 3.73 8.96
CA PHE A 3 -12.19 4.67 8.54
C PHE A 3 -11.78 6.15 8.71
N ASN A 4 -11.32 6.52 9.91
CA ASN A 4 -10.89 7.89 10.20
C ASN A 4 -9.71 8.31 9.31
N PHE A 5 -8.76 7.39 9.06
CA PHE A 5 -7.64 7.65 8.15
C PHE A 5 -8.11 7.90 6.71
N LEU A 6 -9.04 7.10 6.19
CA LEU A 6 -9.62 7.29 4.87
C LEU A 6 -10.43 8.59 4.78
N SER A 7 -11.15 8.95 5.84
CA SER A 7 -11.86 10.23 5.93
C SER A 7 -10.93 11.43 5.95
N GLN A 8 -9.77 11.34 6.61
CA GLN A 8 -8.75 12.39 6.54
C GLN A 8 -8.15 12.49 5.13
N LEU A 9 -7.81 11.35 4.51
CA LEU A 9 -7.31 11.30 3.13
C LEU A 9 -8.31 11.87 2.12
N SER A 10 -9.61 11.60 2.28
CA SER A 10 -10.64 12.11 1.35
C SER A 10 -10.81 13.62 1.41
N ASN A 11 -10.37 14.26 2.50
CA ASN A 11 -10.35 15.72 2.63
C ASN A 11 -8.99 16.33 2.23
N ALA A 12 -7.98 15.51 1.92
CA ALA A 12 -6.69 16.00 1.49
C ALA A 12 -6.75 16.44 0.00
N PRO A 13 -6.01 17.49 -0.40
CA PRO A 13 -5.92 17.91 -1.80
C PRO A 13 -4.96 17.00 -2.59
N ALA A 14 -5.20 15.69 -2.57
CA ALA A 14 -4.34 14.69 -3.20
C ALA A 14 -5.17 13.55 -3.82
N HIS A 15 -4.78 13.10 -5.01
CA HIS A 15 -5.33 11.89 -5.60
C HIS A 15 -4.63 10.66 -5.02
N CYS A 16 -5.37 9.87 -4.23
CA CYS A 16 -4.81 8.75 -3.51
C CYS A 16 -5.20 7.42 -4.16
N THR A 17 -4.21 6.54 -4.36
CA THR A 17 -4.42 5.15 -4.78
C THR A 17 -3.73 4.20 -3.81
N PHE A 18 -4.32 3.02 -3.63
CA PHE A 18 -3.83 2.00 -2.72
C PHE A 18 -3.20 0.85 -3.50
N VAL A 19 -2.18 0.22 -2.93
CA VAL A 19 -1.56 -0.98 -3.50
C VAL A 19 -1.72 -2.13 -2.51
N SER A 20 -2.29 -3.23 -2.99
CA SER A 20 -2.42 -4.47 -2.23
C SER A 20 -1.37 -5.49 -2.66
N ASP A 21 -0.95 -6.32 -1.72
CA ASP A 21 -0.06 -7.44 -1.99
C ASP A 21 -0.68 -8.42 -2.99
N GLY A 22 0.19 -9.02 -3.81
CA GLY A 22 -0.16 -10.05 -4.77
C GLY A 22 0.10 -11.46 -4.28
N LYS A 23 -0.22 -12.42 -5.16
CA LYS A 23 -0.07 -13.86 -4.90
C LYS A 23 1.38 -14.36 -4.98
N ASP A 24 2.24 -13.66 -5.72
CA ASP A 24 3.64 -14.04 -5.97
C ASP A 24 4.58 -13.49 -4.88
N ARG A 25 4.08 -13.32 -3.65
CA ARG A 25 4.92 -12.95 -2.50
C ARG A 25 5.87 -14.10 -2.16
N PRO A 26 7.09 -13.80 -1.70
CA PRO A 26 8.03 -14.85 -1.32
C PRO A 26 7.45 -15.69 -0.17
N ALA A 27 7.65 -17.01 -0.22
CA ALA A 27 7.14 -17.91 0.81
C ALA A 27 7.75 -17.68 2.20
N ILE A 28 8.93 -17.06 2.24
CA ILE A 28 9.63 -16.66 3.45
C ILE A 28 10.00 -15.17 3.28
N LYS A 29 9.54 -14.33 4.20
CA LYS A 29 9.88 -12.90 4.27
C LYS A 29 10.52 -12.64 5.64
N ARG A 30 11.77 -12.16 5.65
CA ARG A 30 12.57 -11.92 6.88
C ARG A 30 12.70 -13.14 7.80
N GLY A 31 12.87 -14.32 7.23
CA GLY A 31 12.93 -15.58 8.00
C GLY A 31 11.59 -16.06 8.54
N ILE A 32 10.49 -15.36 8.25
CA ILE A 32 9.13 -15.72 8.68
C ILE A 32 8.36 -16.28 7.48
N LYS A 33 7.70 -17.43 7.68
CA LYS A 33 6.84 -18.03 6.66
C LYS A 33 5.65 -17.12 6.38
N VAL A 34 5.44 -16.77 5.12
CA VAL A 34 4.29 -15.97 4.68
C VAL A 34 3.06 -16.87 4.58
N ILE A 35 2.00 -16.49 5.30
CA ILE A 35 0.69 -17.13 5.15
C ILE A 35 0.07 -16.60 3.86
N HIS A 36 -0.18 -17.51 2.92
CA HIS A 36 -0.85 -17.20 1.67
C HIS A 36 -2.36 -17.25 1.88
N GLY A 37 -3.07 -16.31 1.24
CA GLY A 37 -4.48 -16.06 1.47
C GLY A 37 -4.70 -14.66 2.05
N GLU A 38 -5.81 -14.04 1.64
CA GLU A 38 -6.20 -12.73 2.13
C GLU A 38 -7.17 -12.89 3.30
N PRO A 39 -6.80 -12.49 4.54
CA PRO A 39 -7.72 -12.53 5.67
C PRO A 39 -9.01 -11.77 5.37
N LEU A 40 -10.15 -12.23 5.90
CA LEU A 40 -11.44 -11.58 5.68
C LEU A 40 -11.41 -10.08 6.00
N LEU A 41 -10.69 -9.67 7.05
CA LEU A 41 -10.54 -8.27 7.43
C LEU A 41 -9.85 -7.44 6.33
N TYR A 42 -8.90 -8.00 5.59
CA TYR A 42 -8.25 -7.34 4.45
C TYR A 42 -9.21 -7.22 3.26
N GLN A 43 -10.06 -8.21 3.02
CA GLN A 43 -11.08 -8.11 1.98
C GLN A 43 -12.07 -6.98 2.31
N LYS A 44 -12.51 -6.90 3.57
CA LYS A 44 -13.39 -5.83 4.07
C LYS A 44 -12.72 -4.45 4.08
N SER A 45 -11.42 -4.36 4.34
CA SER A 45 -10.71 -3.09 4.22
C SER A 45 -10.68 -2.58 2.78
N LYS A 46 -10.52 -3.46 1.78
CA LYS A 46 -10.62 -3.09 0.36
C LYS A 46 -12.00 -2.60 -0.02
N GLU A 47 -13.07 -3.25 0.45
CA GLU A 47 -14.45 -2.78 0.24
C GLU A 47 -14.62 -1.36 0.79
N LEU A 48 -14.10 -1.08 1.99
CA LEU A 48 -14.18 0.25 2.61
C LEU A 48 -13.36 1.30 1.83
N VAL A 49 -12.14 0.97 1.40
CA VAL A 49 -11.30 1.86 0.58
C VAL A 49 -12.03 2.25 -0.71
N LYS A 50 -12.64 1.28 -1.40
CA LYS A 50 -13.44 1.54 -2.60
C LYS A 50 -14.68 2.39 -2.32
N ALA A 51 -15.33 2.19 -1.16
CA ALA A 51 -16.49 2.97 -0.77
C ALA A 51 -16.17 4.46 -0.54
N PHE A 52 -14.93 4.80 -0.17
CA PHE A 52 -14.42 6.18 -0.13
C PHE A 52 -14.06 6.75 -1.51
N GLY A 53 -14.20 5.96 -2.58
CA GLY A 53 -13.90 6.38 -3.96
C GLY A 53 -12.44 6.21 -4.38
N PHE A 54 -11.61 5.52 -3.59
CA PHE A 54 -10.21 5.30 -3.92
C PHE A 54 -10.00 4.05 -4.76
N ASP A 55 -9.02 4.12 -5.67
CA ASP A 55 -8.56 2.98 -6.45
C ASP A 55 -7.66 2.03 -5.64
N ILE A 56 -7.67 0.75 -6.04
CA ILE A 56 -6.80 -0.28 -5.48
C ILE A 56 -6.12 -1.04 -6.61
N HIS A 57 -4.80 -0.91 -6.72
CA HIS A 57 -3.98 -1.75 -7.58
C HIS A 57 -3.52 -3.00 -6.84
N ASN A 58 -3.54 -4.14 -7.50
CA ASN A 58 -2.95 -5.37 -6.95
C ASN A 58 -1.52 -5.52 -7.51
N ALA A 59 -0.54 -5.66 -6.63
CA ALA A 59 0.81 -6.03 -7.00
C ALA A 59 0.85 -7.49 -7.50
N LYS A 60 1.94 -7.87 -8.17
CA LYS A 60 2.23 -9.30 -8.43
C LYS A 60 2.77 -9.98 -7.18
N GLY A 61 3.77 -9.35 -6.54
CA GLY A 61 4.36 -9.76 -5.26
C GLY A 61 4.07 -8.74 -4.15
N ASP A 62 5.11 -8.16 -3.54
CA ASP A 62 4.95 -7.18 -2.46
C ASP A 62 4.43 -5.81 -2.94
N ALA A 63 3.47 -5.23 -2.21
CA ALA A 63 2.92 -3.91 -2.46
C ALA A 63 3.98 -2.80 -2.40
N GLU A 64 4.93 -2.92 -1.46
CA GLU A 64 6.05 -1.97 -1.30
C GLU A 64 6.87 -1.85 -2.59
N ALA A 65 7.20 -2.97 -3.23
CA ALA A 65 7.95 -2.97 -4.47
C ALA A 65 7.16 -2.34 -5.62
N LYS A 66 5.85 -2.61 -5.70
CA LYS A 66 4.99 -1.99 -6.70
C LYS A 66 4.85 -0.48 -6.50
N LEU A 67 4.72 -0.01 -5.25
CA LEU A 67 4.72 1.42 -4.91
C LEU A 67 6.01 2.11 -5.34
N VAL A 68 7.15 1.48 -5.08
CA VAL A 68 8.47 2.00 -5.48
C VAL A 68 8.58 2.13 -7.00
N VAL A 69 8.16 1.12 -7.76
CA VAL A 69 8.13 1.19 -9.23
C VAL A 69 7.20 2.30 -9.71
N MET A 70 6.01 2.45 -9.10
CA MET A 70 5.09 3.53 -9.45
C MET A 70 5.69 4.91 -9.16
N ASN A 71 6.43 5.07 -8.07
CA ASN A 71 7.11 6.32 -7.73
C ASN A 71 8.25 6.63 -8.70
N GLN A 72 9.09 5.64 -9.02
CA GLN A 72 10.20 5.80 -9.98
C GLN A 72 9.72 6.12 -11.41
N LEU A 73 8.55 5.60 -11.80
CA LEU A 73 7.94 5.86 -13.11
C LEU A 73 7.12 7.16 -13.15
N GLY A 74 7.01 7.90 -12.03
CA GLY A 74 6.19 9.12 -11.96
C GLY A 74 4.69 8.86 -12.04
N ILE A 75 4.24 7.63 -11.78
CA ILE A 75 2.80 7.30 -11.67
C ILE A 75 2.23 7.86 -10.36
N VAL A 76 3.06 7.92 -9.31
CA VAL A 76 2.74 8.59 -8.04
C VAL A 76 3.89 9.47 -7.61
N ASP A 77 3.58 10.67 -7.13
CA ASP A 77 4.59 11.65 -6.72
C ASP A 77 5.25 11.29 -5.38
N ALA A 78 4.51 10.62 -4.49
CA ALA A 78 4.99 10.23 -3.17
C ALA A 78 4.39 8.90 -2.70
N ILE A 79 5.13 8.17 -1.87
CA ILE A 79 4.68 6.95 -1.21
C ILE A 79 4.31 7.26 0.24
N LEU A 80 3.06 7.01 0.64
CA LEU A 80 2.62 7.11 2.03
C LEU A 80 2.71 5.74 2.72
N THR A 81 3.58 5.60 3.72
CA THR A 81 3.81 4.31 4.40
C THR A 81 4.21 4.49 5.87
N ARG A 82 4.03 3.44 6.68
CA ARG A 82 4.57 3.37 8.06
C ARG A 82 5.99 2.81 8.10
N ASP A 83 6.42 2.14 7.04
CA ASP A 83 7.64 1.35 7.00
C ASP A 83 8.73 2.01 6.12
N SER A 84 9.99 1.79 6.46
CA SER A 84 11.18 2.24 5.74
C SER A 84 11.66 1.28 4.65
N ASN A 85 11.06 0.09 4.49
CA ASN A 85 11.54 -0.91 3.51
C ASN A 85 11.50 -0.45 2.05
N VAL A 86 10.77 0.62 1.77
CA VAL A 86 10.71 1.21 0.43
C VAL A 86 12.01 1.91 0.04
N PHE A 87 12.85 2.32 1.01
CA PHE A 87 14.12 2.99 0.71
C PHE A 87 15.15 2.09 0.05
N PRO A 88 15.47 0.87 0.57
CA PRO A 88 16.39 -0.04 -0.11
C PRO A 88 15.92 -0.48 -1.51
N LEU A 89 14.62 -0.37 -1.79
CA LEU A 89 14.04 -0.68 -3.10
C LEU A 89 14.19 0.49 -4.10
N GLY A 90 14.56 1.69 -3.62
CA GLY A 90 14.80 2.87 -4.46
C GLY A 90 13.64 3.87 -4.51
N ALA A 91 12.81 3.96 -3.48
CA ALA A 91 11.83 5.05 -3.36
C ALA A 91 12.51 6.43 -3.36
N GLN A 92 11.91 7.39 -4.06
CA GLN A 92 12.44 8.74 -4.22
C GLN A 92 11.77 9.75 -3.28
N CYS A 93 10.46 9.63 -3.09
CA CYS A 93 9.69 10.51 -2.20
C CYS A 93 8.79 9.67 -1.29
N VAL A 94 8.97 9.80 0.02
CA VAL A 94 8.26 9.00 1.03
C VAL A 94 7.70 9.91 2.11
N LEU A 95 6.40 9.80 2.35
CA LEU A 95 5.70 10.40 3.47
C LEU A 95 5.47 9.33 4.54
N ARG A 96 5.89 9.61 5.78
CA ARG A 96 5.70 8.67 6.89
C ARG A 96 4.36 8.92 7.58
N VAL A 97 3.55 7.87 7.72
CA VAL A 97 2.35 7.92 8.57
C VAL A 97 2.79 7.81 10.04
N VAL A 98 2.57 8.87 10.81
CA VAL A 98 2.83 8.92 12.25
C VAL A 98 1.58 8.43 12.99
N PRO A 99 1.70 7.65 14.09
CA PRO A 99 0.56 7.21 14.90
C PRO A 99 -0.25 8.36 15.50
#